data_AF-A0AAN4QAM0-F1
#
_entry.id   AF-A0AAN4QAM0-F1
#
_cell.length_a   1.000
_cell.length_b   1.000
_cell.length_c   1.000
_cell.angle_alpha   90.00
_cell.angle_beta   90.00
_cell.angle_gamma   90.00
#
_symmetry.space_group_name_H-M   'P 1'
#
loop_
_entity.id
_entity.type
_entity.pdbx_description
1 polymer ?
#
loop_
_entity_poly.entity_id
_entity_poly.type
_entity_poly.pdbx_seq_one_letter_code
_entity_poly.pdbx_strand_id
1 'polypeptide(L)'
;MPARRHTLVIGLVAAIAASVSHAQGATVEVQLIEQGQYWQARSNAVRAAEIWQKVLLIDANQVQALYGMGLIGVKQNKPQQAQTYLTRLQALSPVPWQAVQLEQDIALGQPQNQALLDDARRLADAGERDKATGLFRQLFNGRLPQGTVGREYYTNLGIQQCGLARGAQGL
;
A
#
# COMPACT_ATOMS: atom_id res chain seq x y z
N MET A 1 -30.50 67.62 -40.74
CA MET A 1 -29.47 68.48 -40.13
C MET A 1 -28.64 67.65 -39.16
N PRO A 2 -27.31 67.54 -39.32
CA PRO A 2 -26.46 66.76 -38.43
C PRO A 2 -25.86 67.64 -37.32
N ALA A 3 -25.82 67.14 -36.08
CA ALA A 3 -24.92 67.68 -35.06
C ALA A 3 -23.71 66.76 -34.92
N ARG A 4 -22.54 67.35 -35.14
CA ARG A 4 -21.21 66.75 -35.17
C ARG A 4 -20.76 66.29 -33.79
N ARG A 5 -20.02 65.18 -33.82
CA ARG A 5 -19.15 64.60 -32.78
C ARG A 5 -18.10 65.61 -32.32
N HIS A 6 -17.52 65.44 -31.13
CA HIS A 6 -16.07 65.51 -30.87
C HIS A 6 -15.70 64.92 -29.49
N THR A 7 -14.84 63.87 -29.53
CA THR A 7 -13.72 63.49 -28.63
C THR A 7 -13.95 63.41 -27.10
N LEU A 8 -13.52 62.39 -26.34
CA LEU A 8 -12.18 61.81 -26.27
C LEU A 8 -12.17 60.43 -25.60
N VAL A 9 -11.24 59.60 -26.05
CA VAL A 9 -10.87 58.26 -25.57
C VAL A 9 -10.12 58.35 -24.23
N ILE A 10 -10.46 57.48 -23.26
CA ILE A 10 -9.47 56.89 -22.34
C ILE A 10 -9.80 55.41 -22.21
N GLY A 11 -8.96 54.58 -22.83
CA GLY A 11 -8.99 53.14 -22.67
C GLY A 11 -8.48 52.73 -21.29
N LEU A 12 -9.15 51.73 -20.71
CA LEU A 12 -8.54 50.88 -19.71
C LEU A 12 -8.81 49.43 -20.12
N VAL A 13 -7.91 48.91 -20.95
CA VAL A 13 -7.78 47.46 -21.15
C VAL A 13 -7.11 46.91 -19.91
N ALA A 14 -7.91 46.48 -18.93
CA ALA A 14 -7.42 45.67 -17.84
C ALA A 14 -7.26 44.24 -18.35
N ALA A 15 -6.05 43.91 -18.78
CA ALA A 15 -5.64 42.56 -19.08
C ALA A 15 -5.74 41.70 -17.81
N ILE A 16 -6.71 40.79 -17.75
CA ILE A 16 -6.62 39.64 -16.85
C ILE A 16 -5.73 38.61 -17.55
N ALA A 17 -4.43 38.88 -17.51
CA ALA A 17 -3.42 37.89 -17.82
C ALA A 17 -3.29 36.95 -16.60
N ALA A 18 -3.42 35.65 -16.89
CA ALA A 18 -2.89 34.56 -16.09
C ALA A 18 -3.38 34.41 -14.63
N SER A 19 -4.61 33.94 -14.47
CA SER A 19 -4.86 32.92 -13.44
C SER A 19 -4.48 31.55 -13.99
N VAL A 20 -3.22 31.36 -14.37
CA VAL A 20 -2.67 30.00 -14.42
C VAL A 20 -2.43 29.65 -12.96
N SER A 21 -3.47 29.09 -12.33
CA SER A 21 -3.32 28.45 -11.03
C SER A 21 -2.15 27.51 -11.13
N HIS A 22 -1.12 27.78 -10.34
CA HIS A 22 0.09 27.00 -10.29
C HIS A 22 -0.29 25.60 -9.79
N ALA A 23 -0.57 24.66 -10.69
CA ALA A 23 -0.44 23.24 -10.41
C ALA A 23 1.05 22.97 -10.32
N GLN A 24 1.63 23.24 -9.15
CA GLN A 24 3.03 23.08 -8.85
C GLN A 24 3.41 21.59 -8.96
N GLY A 25 3.88 21.20 -10.14
CA GLY A 25 5.08 20.39 -10.34
C GLY A 25 5.19 19.06 -9.57
N ALA A 26 4.21 18.17 -9.67
CA ALA A 26 4.52 16.76 -9.44
C ALA A 26 5.55 16.32 -10.52
N THR A 27 6.70 15.80 -10.08
CA THR A 27 7.70 15.27 -11.03
C THR A 27 7.07 14.13 -11.83
N VAL A 28 7.60 13.84 -13.03
CA VAL A 28 7.14 12.71 -13.87
C VAL A 28 7.15 11.41 -13.06
N GLU A 29 8.12 11.24 -12.18
CA GLU A 29 8.21 10.09 -11.27
C GLU A 29 7.02 10.01 -10.31
N VAL A 30 6.64 11.11 -9.64
CA VAL A 30 5.49 11.15 -8.73
C VAL A 30 4.20 10.78 -9.48
N GLN A 31 4.00 11.31 -10.69
CA GLN A 31 2.83 10.98 -11.50
C GLN A 31 2.81 9.50 -11.92
N LEU A 32 3.96 8.90 -12.22
CA LEU A 32 4.06 7.47 -12.53
C LEU A 32 3.79 6.63 -11.28
N ILE A 33 4.29 7.05 -10.12
CA ILE A 33 4.01 6.39 -8.84
C ILE A 33 2.50 6.33 -8.59
N GLU A 34 1.79 7.45 -8.72
CA GLU A 34 0.33 7.52 -8.55
C GLU A 34 -0.41 6.60 -9.52
N GLN A 35 0.01 6.56 -10.79
CA GLN A 35 -0.54 5.65 -11.80
C GLN A 35 -0.29 4.18 -11.46
N GLY A 36 0.89 3.85 -10.95
CA GLY A 36 1.25 2.50 -10.53
C GLY A 36 0.34 2.04 -9.40
N GLN A 37 0.16 2.89 -8.38
CA GLN A 37 -0.76 2.64 -7.26
C GLN A 37 -2.21 2.47 -7.76
N TYR A 38 -2.65 3.32 -8.68
CA TYR A 38 -3.99 3.29 -9.26
C TYR A 38 -4.29 1.94 -9.95
N TRP A 39 -3.37 1.44 -10.78
CA TRP A 39 -3.56 0.16 -11.47
C TRP A 39 -3.43 -1.02 -10.53
N GLN A 40 -2.53 -0.94 -9.55
CA GLN A 40 -2.34 -1.97 -8.53
C GLN A 40 -3.57 -2.14 -7.63
N ALA A 41 -4.21 -1.03 -7.25
CA ALA A 41 -5.45 -1.04 -6.47
C ALA A 41 -6.62 -1.70 -7.22
N ARG A 42 -6.62 -1.63 -8.56
CA ARG A 42 -7.60 -2.30 -9.43
C ARG A 42 -7.21 -3.73 -9.80
N SER A 43 -6.14 -4.26 -9.21
CA SER A 43 -5.59 -5.58 -9.55
C SER A 43 -5.27 -5.76 -11.05
N ASN A 44 -5.03 -4.66 -11.78
CA ASN A 44 -4.56 -4.73 -13.16
C ASN A 44 -3.03 -4.88 -13.16
N ALA A 45 -2.57 -6.11 -12.98
CA ALA A 45 -1.17 -6.42 -12.81
C ALA A 45 -0.30 -6.03 -14.02
N VAL A 46 -0.85 -6.15 -15.24
CA VAL A 46 -0.12 -5.80 -16.47
C VAL A 46 0.17 -4.30 -16.51
N ARG A 47 -0.85 -3.46 -16.36
CA ARG A 47 -0.66 -2.00 -16.38
C ARG A 47 0.15 -1.52 -15.18
N ALA A 48 -0.06 -2.10 -14.01
CA ALA A 48 0.74 -1.77 -12.83
C ALA A 48 2.23 -2.08 -13.07
N ALA A 49 2.56 -3.25 -13.61
CA ALA A 49 3.94 -3.64 -13.89
C ALA A 49 4.60 -2.70 -14.91
N GLU A 50 3.90 -2.34 -15.99
CA GLU A 50 4.41 -1.38 -16.99
C GLU A 50 4.77 -0.02 -16.36
N ILE A 51 3.90 0.49 -15.50
CA ILE A 51 4.14 1.77 -14.83
C ILE A 51 5.28 1.66 -13.81
N TRP A 52 5.29 0.61 -12.99
CA TRP A 52 6.38 0.39 -12.04
C TRP A 52 7.73 0.21 -12.71
N GLN A 53 7.78 -0.45 -13.86
CA GLN A 53 9.00 -0.56 -14.65
C GLN A 53 9.49 0.81 -15.10
N LYS A 54 8.60 1.73 -15.50
CA LYS A 54 8.98 3.11 -15.85
C LYS A 54 9.53 3.87 -14.65
N VAL A 55 8.94 3.70 -13.47
CA VAL A 55 9.48 4.30 -12.24
C VAL A 55 10.88 3.76 -11.96
N LEU A 56 11.09 2.44 -12.09
CA LEU A 56 12.41 1.81 -11.88
C LEU A 56 13.46 2.18 -12.95
N LEU A 57 13.05 2.70 -14.12
CA LEU A 57 13.96 3.27 -15.10
C LEU A 57 14.44 4.67 -14.70
N ILE A 58 13.65 5.41 -13.92
CA ILE A 58 14.00 6.74 -13.39
C ILE A 58 14.86 6.58 -12.14
N ASP A 59 14.39 5.77 -11.18
CA ASP A 59 15.12 5.40 -9.97
C ASP A 59 15.02 3.89 -9.74
N ALA A 60 16.15 3.21 -9.96
CA ALA A 60 16.25 1.76 -9.77
C ALA A 60 16.04 1.31 -8.31
N ASN A 61 16.17 2.21 -7.33
CA ASN A 61 16.01 1.92 -5.92
C ASN A 61 14.68 2.45 -5.36
N GLN A 62 13.76 2.91 -6.21
CA GLN A 62 12.51 3.49 -5.77
C GLN A 62 11.65 2.45 -5.03
N VAL A 63 11.52 2.67 -3.72
CA VAL A 63 10.96 1.72 -2.75
C VAL A 63 9.54 1.26 -3.13
N GLN A 64 8.67 2.18 -3.55
CA GLN A 64 7.27 1.85 -3.83
C GLN A 64 7.12 1.00 -5.11
N ALA A 65 7.97 1.23 -6.11
CA ALA A 65 7.96 0.45 -7.34
C ALA A 65 8.56 -0.94 -7.12
N LEU A 66 9.63 -1.06 -6.33
CA LEU A 66 10.15 -2.36 -5.89
C LEU A 66 9.10 -3.15 -5.13
N TYR A 67 8.43 -2.53 -4.16
CA TYR A 67 7.33 -3.15 -3.42
C TYR A 67 6.18 -3.58 -4.35
N GLY A 68 5.73 -2.68 -5.23
CA GLY A 68 4.65 -2.95 -6.18
C GLY A 68 4.93 -4.12 -7.11
N MET A 69 6.14 -4.19 -7.67
CA MET A 69 6.57 -5.32 -8.50
C MET A 69 6.64 -6.63 -7.70
N GLY A 70 7.10 -6.57 -6.45
CA GLY A 70 7.07 -7.71 -5.54
C GLY A 70 5.64 -8.20 -5.28
N LEU A 71 4.73 -7.29 -4.96
CA LEU A 71 3.32 -7.60 -4.67
C LEU A 71 2.60 -8.18 -5.91
N ILE A 72 2.93 -7.72 -7.12
CA ILE A 72 2.46 -8.33 -8.36
C ILE A 72 2.91 -9.80 -8.44
N GLY A 73 4.18 -10.09 -8.13
CA GLY A 73 4.69 -11.46 -8.07
C GLY A 73 3.91 -12.34 -7.09
N VAL A 74 3.62 -11.82 -5.88
CA VAL A 74 2.79 -12.51 -4.88
C VAL A 74 1.40 -12.82 -5.44
N LYS A 75 0.70 -11.82 -5.96
CA LYS A 75 -0.68 -11.97 -6.50
C LYS A 75 -0.76 -12.91 -7.71
N GLN A 76 0.32 -13.04 -8.47
CA GLN A 76 0.40 -13.96 -9.61
C GLN A 76 0.90 -15.36 -9.25
N ASN A 77 1.05 -15.67 -7.96
CA ASN A 77 1.63 -16.93 -7.48
C ASN A 77 3.03 -17.20 -8.06
N LYS A 78 3.85 -16.15 -8.15
CA LYS A 78 5.25 -16.17 -8.61
C LYS A 78 6.19 -15.75 -7.48
N PRO A 79 6.40 -16.61 -6.46
CA PRO A 79 7.16 -16.24 -5.28
C PRO A 79 8.63 -15.92 -5.58
N GLN A 80 9.24 -16.55 -6.59
CA GLN A 80 10.62 -16.26 -6.99
C GLN A 80 10.76 -14.83 -7.52
N GLN A 81 9.79 -14.36 -8.31
CA GLN A 81 9.78 -12.97 -8.80
C GLN A 81 9.64 -12.00 -7.62
N ALA A 82 8.74 -12.27 -6.68
CA ALA A 82 8.56 -11.44 -5.50
C ALA A 82 9.83 -11.39 -4.64
N GLN A 83 10.50 -12.53 -4.46
CA GLN A 83 11.74 -12.63 -3.70
C GLN A 83 12.86 -11.77 -4.30
N THR A 84 12.97 -11.68 -5.63
CA THR A 84 13.94 -10.79 -6.28
C THR A 84 13.77 -9.33 -5.86
N TYR A 85 12.53 -8.83 -5.79
CA TYR A 85 12.26 -7.46 -5.37
C TYR A 85 12.43 -7.26 -3.86
N LEU A 86 12.12 -8.28 -3.05
CA LEU A 86 12.40 -8.26 -1.62
C LEU A 86 13.90 -8.13 -1.34
N THR A 87 14.74 -8.92 -2.02
CA THR A 87 16.20 -8.84 -1.87
C THR A 87 16.71 -7.44 -2.22
N ARG A 88 16.17 -6.80 -3.25
CA ARG A 88 16.53 -5.41 -3.60
C ARG A 88 16.11 -4.42 -2.51
N LEU A 89 14.91 -4.56 -1.95
CA LEU A 89 14.46 -3.72 -0.84
C LEU A 89 15.33 -3.90 0.40
N GLN A 90 15.72 -5.14 0.73
CA GLN A 90 16.57 -5.46 1.88
C GLN A 90 18.01 -4.95 1.73
N ALA A 91 18.47 -4.72 0.50
CA ALA A 91 19.80 -4.15 0.23
C ALA A 91 19.85 -2.61 0.41
N LEU A 92 18.71 -1.94 0.54
CA LEU A 92 18.65 -0.49 0.78
C LEU A 92 19.03 -0.15 2.23
N SER A 93 19.58 1.06 2.43
CA SER A 93 19.99 1.54 3.75
C SER A 93 19.45 2.95 4.01
N PRO A 94 18.64 3.15 5.08
CA PRO A 94 18.08 2.12 5.97
C PRO A 94 17.11 1.18 5.24
N VAL A 95 16.92 -0.03 5.75
CA VAL A 95 15.97 -0.99 5.18
C VAL A 95 14.55 -0.41 5.28
N PRO A 96 13.83 -0.22 4.17
CA PRO A 96 12.50 0.34 4.18
C PRO A 96 11.50 -0.65 4.81
N TRP A 97 10.47 -0.11 5.47
CA TRP A 97 9.42 -0.94 6.07
C TRP A 97 8.69 -1.82 5.05
N GLN A 98 8.65 -1.41 3.77
CA GLN A 98 8.10 -2.18 2.66
C GLN A 98 8.84 -3.50 2.42
N ALA A 99 10.10 -3.62 2.83
CA ALA A 99 10.81 -4.91 2.81
C ALA A 99 10.12 -5.90 3.76
N VAL A 100 9.83 -5.48 4.99
CA VAL A 100 9.12 -6.29 6.00
C VAL A 100 7.71 -6.60 5.52
N GLN A 101 7.03 -5.63 4.92
CA GLN A 101 5.69 -5.84 4.36
C GLN A 101 5.70 -6.87 3.22
N LEU A 102 6.60 -6.74 2.25
CA LEU A 102 6.68 -7.67 1.13
C LEU A 102 7.07 -9.07 1.59
N GLU A 103 7.95 -9.20 2.58
CA GLU A 103 8.29 -10.48 3.18
C GLU A 103 7.06 -11.16 3.80
N GLN A 104 6.23 -10.42 4.52
CA GLN A 104 4.95 -10.92 5.02
C GLN A 104 4.02 -11.31 3.85
N ASP A 105 3.88 -10.46 2.83
CA ASP A 105 3.00 -10.73 1.68
C ASP A 105 3.43 -12.01 0.94
N ILE A 106 4.74 -12.24 0.77
CA ILE A 106 5.29 -13.47 0.19
C ILE A 106 4.94 -14.68 1.06
N ALA A 107 5.11 -14.58 2.38
CA ALA A 107 4.78 -15.65 3.30
C ALA A 107 3.28 -15.99 3.24
N LEU A 108 2.40 -14.99 3.25
CA LEU A 108 0.94 -15.15 3.14
C LEU A 108 0.50 -15.65 1.76
N GLY A 109 1.31 -15.47 0.72
CA GLY A 109 1.07 -16.02 -0.60
C GLY A 109 1.27 -17.54 -0.70
N GLN A 110 1.96 -18.17 0.26
CA GLN A 110 2.21 -19.61 0.25
C GLN A 110 0.95 -20.40 0.61
N PRO A 111 0.58 -21.46 -0.15
CA PRO A 111 -0.64 -22.24 0.11
C PRO A 111 -0.75 -22.78 1.54
N GLN A 112 0.37 -23.25 2.11
CA GLN A 112 0.43 -23.76 3.48
C GLN A 112 0.07 -22.68 4.52
N ASN A 113 0.48 -21.44 4.28
CA ASN A 113 0.27 -20.32 5.18
C ASN A 113 -1.13 -19.72 5.00
N GLN A 114 -1.71 -19.82 3.80
CA GLN A 114 -3.11 -19.49 3.54
C GLN A 114 -4.03 -20.42 4.34
N ALA A 115 -3.78 -21.73 4.26
CA ALA A 115 -4.54 -22.72 5.05
C ALA A 115 -4.44 -22.44 6.55
N LEU A 116 -3.24 -22.13 7.05
CA LEU A 116 -3.02 -21.79 8.46
C LEU A 116 -3.77 -20.52 8.88
N LEU A 117 -3.81 -19.50 8.01
CA LEU A 117 -4.55 -18.27 8.25
C LEU A 117 -6.07 -18.52 8.29
N ASP A 118 -6.60 -19.33 7.37
CA ASP A 118 -8.02 -19.66 7.32
C ASP A 118 -8.44 -20.48 8.55
N ASP A 119 -7.60 -21.39 9.02
CA ASP A 119 -7.81 -22.10 10.28
C ASP A 119 -7.80 -21.16 11.49
N ALA A 120 -6.89 -20.19 11.53
CA ALA A 120 -6.82 -19.18 12.59
C ALA A 120 -8.11 -18.34 12.65
N ARG A 121 -8.63 -17.93 11.48
CA ARG A 121 -9.90 -17.20 11.36
C ARG A 121 -11.09 -18.04 11.83
N ARG A 122 -11.18 -19.30 11.38
CA ARG A 122 -12.23 -20.23 11.83
C ARG A 122 -12.24 -20.40 13.35
N LEU A 123 -11.07 -20.56 13.97
CA LEU A 123 -10.96 -20.67 15.43
C LEU A 123 -11.35 -19.36 16.13
N ALA A 124 -10.95 -18.21 15.59
CA ALA A 124 -11.33 -16.91 16.12
C ALA A 124 -12.87 -16.71 16.09
N ASP A 125 -13.52 -17.10 15.00
CA ASP A 125 -14.98 -17.03 14.83
C ASP A 125 -15.71 -18.01 15.76
N ALA A 126 -15.13 -19.18 16.01
CA ALA A 126 -15.63 -20.16 16.99
C ALA A 126 -15.41 -19.73 18.45
N GLY A 127 -14.75 -18.60 18.71
CA GLY A 127 -14.43 -18.13 20.06
C GLY A 127 -13.22 -18.84 20.69
N GLU A 128 -12.54 -19.72 19.96
CA GLU A 128 -11.34 -20.44 20.41
C GLU A 128 -10.08 -19.54 20.31
N ARG A 129 -10.13 -18.39 21.01
CA ARG A 129 -9.18 -17.28 20.86
C ARG A 129 -7.73 -17.68 21.14
N ASP A 130 -7.48 -18.53 22.13
CA ASP A 130 -6.14 -19.01 22.47
C ASP A 130 -5.51 -19.82 21.32
N LYS A 131 -6.29 -20.72 20.71
CA LYS A 131 -5.84 -21.54 19.59
C LYS A 131 -5.62 -20.68 18.34
N ALA A 132 -6.54 -19.74 18.07
CA ALA A 132 -6.37 -18.77 16.99
C ALA A 132 -5.09 -17.95 17.14
N THR A 133 -4.80 -17.43 18.35
CA THR A 133 -3.54 -16.72 18.65
C THR A 133 -2.33 -17.63 18.43
N GLY A 134 -2.43 -18.92 18.77
CA GLY A 134 -1.39 -19.91 18.46
C GLY A 134 -1.07 -20.00 16.97
N LEU A 135 -2.09 -20.17 16.13
CA LEU A 135 -1.90 -20.27 14.68
C LEU A 135 -1.40 -18.97 14.06
N PHE A 136 -1.89 -17.80 14.50
CA PHE A 136 -1.35 -16.52 14.04
C PHE A 136 0.14 -16.37 14.39
N ARG A 137 0.56 -16.74 15.61
CA ARG A 137 1.99 -16.68 15.98
C ARG A 137 2.86 -17.60 15.14
N GLN A 138 2.35 -18.80 14.81
CA GLN A 138 3.01 -19.73 13.91
C GLN A 138 3.14 -19.14 12.50
N LEU A 139 2.05 -18.53 11.99
CA LEU A 139 2.02 -17.90 10.66
C LEU A 139 3.06 -16.80 10.50
N PHE A 140 3.25 -15.98 11.55
CA PHE A 140 4.22 -14.88 11.51
C PHE A 140 5.61 -15.26 12.01
N ASN A 141 5.81 -16.50 12.44
CA ASN A 141 7.08 -16.99 13.00
C ASN A 141 7.68 -16.03 14.05
N GLY A 142 6.83 -15.54 14.96
CA GLY A 142 7.22 -14.59 16.01
C GLY A 142 7.44 -13.13 15.56
N ARG A 143 7.28 -12.81 14.27
CA ARG A 143 7.32 -11.43 13.77
C ARG A 143 6.03 -10.70 14.07
N LEU A 144 6.11 -9.37 14.16
CA LEU A 144 4.95 -8.51 14.36
C LEU A 144 4.21 -8.34 13.03
N PRO A 145 2.98 -8.86 12.90
CA PRO A 145 2.23 -8.76 11.67
C PRO A 145 1.74 -7.34 11.43
N GLN A 146 1.63 -6.99 10.15
CA GLN A 146 1.25 -5.68 9.66
C GLN A 146 0.02 -5.76 8.75
N GLY A 147 -0.56 -4.60 8.45
CA GLY A 147 -1.69 -4.51 7.53
C GLY A 147 -2.95 -5.22 8.03
N THR A 148 -3.79 -5.68 7.11
CA THR A 148 -5.09 -6.26 7.43
C THR A 148 -4.97 -7.49 8.34
N VAL A 149 -4.08 -8.42 8.03
CA VAL A 149 -3.91 -9.64 8.85
C VAL A 149 -3.30 -9.30 10.22
N GLY A 150 -2.45 -8.28 10.30
CA GLY A 150 -2.01 -7.76 11.60
C GLY A 150 -3.16 -7.26 12.47
N ARG A 151 -4.11 -6.52 11.88
CA ARG A 151 -5.32 -6.08 12.61
C ARG A 151 -6.15 -7.27 13.10
N GLU A 152 -6.30 -8.32 12.28
CA GLU A 152 -7.01 -9.54 12.69
C GLU A 152 -6.32 -10.19 13.91
N TYR A 153 -4.99 -10.32 13.87
CA TYR A 153 -4.19 -10.85 14.97
C TYR A 153 -4.37 -10.03 16.27
N TYR A 154 -4.17 -8.72 16.22
CA TYR A 154 -4.26 -7.88 17.42
C TYR A 154 -5.69 -7.77 17.97
N THR A 155 -6.70 -7.82 17.10
CA THR A 155 -8.11 -7.90 17.52
C THR A 155 -8.37 -9.18 18.29
N ASN A 156 -7.90 -10.33 17.77
CA ASN A 156 -8.03 -11.61 18.46
C ASN A 156 -7.32 -11.61 19.82
N LEU A 157 -6.09 -11.09 19.88
CA LEU A 157 -5.29 -11.00 21.10
C LEU A 157 -5.95 -10.10 22.16
N GLY A 158 -6.51 -8.95 21.77
CA GLY A 158 -7.21 -8.06 22.70
C GLY A 158 -8.46 -8.71 23.31
N ILE A 159 -9.24 -9.44 22.50
CA ILE A 159 -10.43 -10.17 22.99
C ILE A 159 -10.03 -11.27 23.97
N GLN A 160 -8.99 -12.03 23.64
CA GLN A 160 -8.44 -13.08 24.50
C GLN A 160 -8.05 -12.53 25.89
N GLN A 161 -7.27 -11.45 25.93
CA GLN A 161 -6.80 -10.83 27.17
C GLN A 161 -7.96 -10.28 28.02
N CYS A 162 -8.98 -9.68 27.38
CA CYS A 162 -10.18 -9.20 28.07
C CYS A 162 -10.97 -10.35 28.72
N GLY A 163 -11.10 -11.49 28.02
CA GLY A 163 -11.76 -12.69 28.56
C GLY A 163 -11.05 -13.25 29.79
N LEU A 164 -9.71 -13.36 29.73
CA LEU A 164 -8.89 -13.84 30.84
C LEU A 164 -9.00 -12.93 32.08
N ALA A 165 -8.96 -11.60 31.88
CA ALA A 165 -9.10 -10.64 32.97
C ALA A 165 -10.47 -10.75 33.67
N ARG A 166 -11.56 -10.97 32.92
CA ARG A 166 -12.89 -11.20 33.51
C ARG A 166 -12.98 -12.51 34.28
N GLY A 167 -12.39 -13.59 33.74
CA GLY A 167 -12.35 -14.89 34.41
C GLY A 167 -11.65 -14.82 35.77
N ALA A 168 -10.55 -14.08 35.86
CA ALA A 168 -9.80 -13.89 37.10
C ALA A 168 -10.56 -13.10 38.19
N GLN A 169 -11.51 -12.24 37.82
CA GLN A 169 -12.33 -11.46 38.77
C GLN A 169 -13.55 -12.24 39.29
N GLY A 170 -13.93 -13.34 38.63
CA GLY A 170 -15.06 -14.19 39.02
C GLY A 170 -14.68 -15.36 39.93
N LEU A 171 -13.40 -15.49 40.30
CA LEU A 171 -12.84 -16.48 41.23
C LEU A 171 -12.49 -15.80 42.55
#